data_AF-A0A6C0DSZ3-F1
#
_entry.id   AF-A0A6C0DSZ3-F1
#
_cell.length_a   1.000
_cell.length_b   1.000
_cell.length_c   1.000
_cell.angle_alpha   90.00
_cell.angle_beta   90.00
_cell.angle_gamma   90.00
#
_symmetry.space_group_name_H-M   'P 1'
#
loop_
_entity.id
_entity.type
_entity.pdbx_description
1 polymer ?
#
loop_
_entity_poly.entity_id
_entity_poly.type
_entity_poly.pdbx_seq_one_letter_code
_entity_poly.pdbx_strand_id
1 'polypeptide(L)'
;MDQSLIYLIMGLGGMFLALIPFAVFMGAATQFGFTDPSSAYLLVFMYVAVVCSAYLGSMGGFSLIQSHSCGSVKNMKQIAGNAGISTLIITVALTLAAFVPGLRGIISKLFPPTVDPKVAEAIGYAYFLFWGGLYGLSAGGYMAAYCGT
;
A
#
# COMPACT_ATOMS: atom_id res chain seq x y z
N MET A 1 -22.83 6.68 -11.02
CA MET A 1 -21.37 6.69 -10.81
C MET A 1 -20.85 5.33 -11.20
N ASP A 2 -20.02 5.25 -12.23
CA ASP A 2 -19.40 3.98 -12.61
C ASP A 2 -18.33 3.62 -11.58
N GLN A 3 -18.56 2.54 -10.83
CA GLN A 3 -17.63 2.08 -9.78
C GLN A 3 -16.46 1.28 -10.36
N SER A 4 -16.49 0.93 -11.65
CA SER A 4 -15.45 0.15 -12.32
C SER A 4 -14.07 0.80 -12.18
N LEU A 5 -13.97 2.12 -12.32
CA LEU A 5 -12.71 2.87 -12.20
C LEU A 5 -12.16 2.85 -10.77
N ILE A 6 -13.03 2.93 -9.76
CA ILE A 6 -12.63 2.84 -8.34
C ILE A 6 -12.08 1.45 -8.06
N TYR A 7 -12.77 0.39 -8.50
CA TYR A 7 -12.30 -0.98 -8.32
C TYR A 7 -11.01 -1.27 -9.07
N LEU A 8 -10.83 -0.69 -10.26
CA LEU A 8 -9.59 -0.80 -11.03
C LEU A 8 -8.42 -0.15 -10.28
N ILE A 9 -8.58 1.09 -9.81
CA ILE A 9 -7.55 1.82 -9.06
C ILE A 9 -7.25 1.14 -7.73
N MET A 10 -8.28 0.63 -7.06
CA MET A 10 -8.15 -0.19 -5.86
C MET A 10 -7.28 -1.42 -6.14
N GLY A 11 -7.64 -2.23 -7.14
CA GLY A 11 -6.93 -3.46 -7.48
C GLY A 11 -5.48 -3.22 -7.91
N LEU A 12 -5.25 -2.26 -8.82
CA LEU A 12 -3.92 -1.91 -9.29
C LEU A 12 -3.06 -1.32 -8.19
N GLY A 13 -3.61 -0.42 -7.36
CA GLY A 13 -2.87 0.18 -6.26
C GLY A 13 -2.55 -0.80 -5.15
N GLY A 14 -3.47 -1.71 -4.81
CA GLY A 14 -3.21 -2.83 -3.90
C GLY A 14 -2.08 -3.73 -4.39
N MET A 15 -2.10 -4.12 -5.68
CA MET A 15 -1.01 -4.90 -6.28
C MET A 15 0.32 -4.14 -6.28
N PHE A 16 0.32 -2.85 -6.63
CA PHE A 16 1.54 -2.05 -6.67
C PHE A 16 2.17 -1.91 -5.27
N LEU A 17 1.37 -1.67 -4.24
CA LEU A 17 1.83 -1.61 -2.86
C LEU A 17 2.35 -2.95 -2.35
N ALA A 18 1.76 -4.06 -2.79
CA ALA A 18 2.20 -5.42 -2.46
C ALA A 18 3.58 -5.77 -3.05
N LEU A 19 4.02 -5.07 -4.11
CA LEU A 19 5.36 -5.27 -4.67
C LEU A 19 6.45 -4.53 -3.89
N ILE A 20 6.10 -3.52 -3.08
CA ILE A 20 7.09 -2.72 -2.33
C ILE A 20 7.95 -3.58 -1.40
N PRO A 21 7.40 -4.51 -0.58
CA PRO A 21 8.22 -5.38 0.26
C PRO A 21 9.25 -6.18 -0.53
N PHE A 22 8.90 -6.66 -1.72
CA PHE A 22 9.85 -7.36 -2.59
C PHE A 22 10.98 -6.45 -3.05
N ALA A 23 10.66 -5.22 -3.47
CA ALA A 23 11.67 -4.22 -3.84
C ALA A 23 12.60 -3.87 -2.67
N VAL A 24 12.08 -3.82 -1.44
CA VAL A 24 12.88 -3.52 -0.24
C VAL A 24 13.73 -4.70 0.20
N PHE A 25 13.13 -5.88 0.42
CA PHE A 25 13.80 -7.04 0.98
C PHE A 25 14.69 -7.78 -0.02
N MET A 26 14.39 -7.71 -1.32
CA MET A 26 15.21 -8.37 -2.36
C MET A 26 16.08 -7.37 -3.14
N GLY A 27 15.61 -6.14 -3.33
CA GLY A 27 16.36 -5.10 -4.04
C GLY A 27 17.27 -4.31 -3.10
N ALA A 28 16.68 -3.45 -2.25
CA ALA A 28 17.41 -2.55 -1.38
C ALA A 28 18.32 -3.31 -0.40
N ALA A 29 17.85 -4.40 0.20
CA ALA A 29 18.65 -5.21 1.10
C ALA A 29 19.94 -5.74 0.43
N THR A 30 19.84 -6.16 -0.84
CA THR A 30 20.99 -6.66 -1.61
C THR A 30 21.96 -5.53 -1.97
N GLN A 31 21.45 -4.38 -2.40
CA GLN A 31 22.28 -3.22 -2.78
C GLN A 31 23.01 -2.59 -1.59
N PHE A 32 22.37 -2.52 -0.42
CA PHE A 32 22.95 -1.93 0.79
C PHE A 32 23.65 -2.95 1.69
N GLY A 33 23.72 -4.22 1.28
CA GLY A 33 24.42 -5.28 2.03
C GLY A 33 23.73 -5.68 3.35
N PHE A 34 22.42 -5.47 3.48
CA PHE A 34 21.67 -5.90 4.67
C PHE A 34 21.43 -7.42 4.61
N THR A 35 22.08 -8.15 5.51
CA THR A 35 21.96 -9.61 5.63
C THR A 35 20.85 -10.03 6.58
N ASP A 36 20.60 -9.26 7.64
CA ASP A 36 19.54 -9.53 8.61
C ASP A 36 18.17 -9.04 8.11
N PRO A 37 17.19 -9.94 7.87
CA PRO A 37 15.84 -9.57 7.49
C PRO A 37 15.08 -8.82 8.58
N SER A 38 15.51 -8.91 9.85
CA SER A 38 14.89 -8.20 10.98
C SER A 38 15.47 -6.80 11.20
N SER A 39 16.34 -6.33 10.29
CA SER A 39 16.97 -5.02 10.40
C SER A 39 15.95 -3.88 10.46
N ALA A 40 16.07 -3.04 11.49
CA ALA A 40 15.23 -1.85 11.65
C ALA A 40 15.32 -0.90 10.45
N TYR A 41 16.47 -0.85 9.77
CA TYR A 41 16.66 -0.01 8.59
C TYR A 41 15.78 -0.45 7.40
N LEU A 42 15.65 -1.77 7.19
CA LEU A 42 14.77 -2.30 6.14
C LEU A 42 13.30 -1.99 6.45
N LEU A 43 12.92 -2.08 7.73
CA LEU A 43 11.58 -1.71 8.17
C LEU A 43 11.30 -0.22 7.91
N VAL A 44 12.21 0.68 8.32
CA VAL A 44 12.08 2.14 8.08
C VAL A 44 12.00 2.44 6.59
N PHE A 45 12.85 1.82 5.78
CA PHE A 45 12.85 2.01 4.33
C PHE A 45 11.52 1.57 3.70
N MET A 46 10.97 0.44 4.15
CA MET A 46 9.64 -0.02 3.74
C MET A 46 8.53 0.96 4.13
N TYR A 47 8.54 1.47 5.36
CA TYR A 47 7.56 2.48 5.79
C TYR A 47 7.59 3.73 4.92
N VAL A 48 8.78 4.28 4.68
CA VAL A 48 8.95 5.49 3.86
C VAL A 48 8.47 5.22 2.43
N ALA A 49 8.87 4.10 1.83
CA ALA A 49 8.44 3.73 0.49
C ALA A 49 6.91 3.59 0.40
N VAL A 50 6.29 2.86 1.34
CA VAL A 50 4.83 2.66 1.37
C VAL A 50 4.09 3.98 1.56
N VAL A 51 4.48 4.82 2.53
CA VAL A 51 3.79 6.09 2.81
C VAL A 51 3.86 7.02 1.61
N CYS A 52 5.04 7.19 1.01
CA CYS A 52 5.23 8.04 -0.16
C CYS A 52 4.47 7.50 -1.38
N SER A 53 4.59 6.22 -1.70
CA SER A 53 3.90 5.61 -2.84
C SER A 53 2.39 5.57 -2.65
N ALA A 54 1.90 5.28 -1.45
CA ALA A 54 0.48 5.29 -1.14
C ALA A 54 -0.12 6.68 -1.28
N TYR A 55 0.54 7.71 -0.76
CA TYR A 55 0.04 9.08 -0.83
C TYR A 55 0.04 9.60 -2.28
N LEU A 56 1.15 9.47 -3.00
CA LEU A 56 1.26 9.90 -4.40
C LEU A 56 0.33 9.11 -5.32
N GLY A 57 0.27 7.78 -5.14
CA GLY A 57 -0.62 6.90 -5.89
C GLY A 57 -2.10 7.21 -5.62
N SER A 58 -2.47 7.48 -4.37
CA SER A 58 -3.82 7.90 -3.99
C SER A 58 -4.17 9.26 -4.59
N MET A 59 -3.28 10.27 -4.53
CA MET A 59 -3.52 11.56 -5.16
C MET A 59 -3.76 11.44 -6.68
N GLY A 60 -2.92 10.67 -7.36
CA GLY A 60 -3.06 10.40 -8.79
C GLY A 60 -4.38 9.69 -9.09
N GLY A 61 -4.64 8.56 -8.43
CA GLY A 61 -5.87 7.77 -8.62
C GLY A 61 -7.14 8.56 -8.32
N PHE A 62 -7.16 9.33 -7.23
CA PHE A 62 -8.33 10.11 -6.82
C PHE A 62 -8.57 11.31 -7.72
N SER A 63 -7.51 11.93 -8.27
CA SER A 63 -7.67 12.96 -9.30
C SER A 63 -8.30 12.41 -10.58
N LEU A 64 -7.92 11.20 -10.99
CA LEU A 64 -8.54 10.51 -12.14
C LEU A 64 -10.00 10.16 -11.88
N ILE A 65 -10.31 9.64 -10.69
CA ILE A 65 -11.69 9.33 -10.27
C ILE A 65 -12.55 10.60 -10.27
N GLN A 66 -12.04 11.70 -9.72
CA GLN A 66 -12.77 12.96 -9.67
C GLN A 66 -12.95 13.55 -11.07
N SER A 67 -11.91 13.54 -11.91
CA SER A 67 -12.01 13.99 -13.30
C SER A 67 -13.03 13.18 -14.10
N HIS A 68 -13.03 11.85 -13.95
CA HIS A 68 -13.97 10.97 -14.64
C HIS A 68 -15.41 11.14 -14.12
N SER A 69 -15.60 11.29 -12.81
CA SER A 69 -16.94 11.37 -12.20
C SER A 69 -17.56 12.77 -12.33
N CYS A 70 -16.74 13.82 -12.34
CA CYS A 70 -17.18 15.22 -12.26
C CYS A 70 -16.89 16.03 -13.53
N GLY A 71 -16.24 15.43 -14.54
CA GLY A 71 -15.77 16.09 -15.77
C GLY A 71 -14.49 16.91 -15.62
N SER A 72 -14.09 17.23 -14.39
CA SER A 72 -12.84 17.92 -14.06
C SER A 72 -12.45 17.71 -12.61
N VAL A 73 -11.18 17.99 -12.29
CA VAL A 73 -10.70 18.02 -10.90
C VAL A 73 -11.19 19.31 -10.24
N LYS A 74 -12.19 19.19 -9.36
CA LYS A 74 -12.84 20.35 -8.73
C LYS A 74 -12.16 20.79 -7.43
N ASN A 75 -11.68 19.84 -6.63
CA ASN A 75 -11.15 20.15 -5.29
C ASN A 75 -9.92 19.32 -4.95
N MET A 76 -8.74 19.88 -5.21
CA MET A 76 -7.47 19.22 -4.89
C MET A 76 -7.21 19.11 -3.38
N LYS A 77 -7.78 20.00 -2.55
CA LYS A 77 -7.66 19.91 -1.08
C LYS A 77 -8.41 18.68 -0.55
N GLN A 78 -9.60 18.40 -1.07
CA GLN A 78 -10.35 17.20 -0.77
C GLN A 78 -9.60 15.94 -1.23
N ILE A 79 -9.04 15.95 -2.45
CA ILE A 79 -8.21 14.83 -2.95
C ILE A 79 -7.02 14.56 -2.03
N ALA A 80 -6.27 15.59 -1.65
CA ALA A 80 -5.13 15.46 -0.75
C ALA A 80 -5.54 14.92 0.63
N GLY A 81 -6.66 15.42 1.18
CA GLY A 81 -7.22 14.92 2.44
C GLY A 81 -7.61 13.44 2.36
N ASN A 82 -8.31 13.04 1.29
CA ASN A 82 -8.70 11.65 1.05
C ASN A 82 -7.48 10.75 0.85
N ALA A 83 -6.45 11.24 0.15
CA ALA A 83 -5.18 10.54 -0.01
C ALA A 83 -4.50 10.33 1.34
N GLY A 84 -4.53 11.33 2.23
CA GLY A 84 -4.06 11.20 3.60
C GLY A 84 -4.78 10.10 4.39
N ILE A 85 -6.11 10.02 4.28
CA ILE A 85 -6.91 8.98 4.93
C ILE A 85 -6.58 7.59 4.37
N SER A 86 -6.49 7.46 3.04
CA SER A 86 -6.09 6.22 2.36
C SER A 86 -4.71 5.75 2.84
N THR A 87 -3.73 6.65 2.85
CA THR A 87 -2.37 6.38 3.34
C THR A 87 -2.36 5.98 4.81
N LEU A 88 -3.18 6.61 5.65
CA LEU A 88 -3.31 6.24 7.06
C LEU A 88 -3.79 4.80 7.22
N ILE A 89 -4.83 4.39 6.49
CA ILE A 89 -5.36 3.02 6.52
C ILE A 89 -4.28 2.01 6.08
N ILE A 90 -3.58 2.29 4.98
CA ILE A 90 -2.50 1.45 4.47
C ILE A 90 -1.36 1.34 5.49
N THR A 91 -0.99 2.46 6.12
CA THR A 91 0.10 2.50 7.11
C THR A 91 -0.29 1.73 8.37
N VAL A 92 -1.54 1.84 8.83
CA VAL A 92 -2.05 1.04 9.95
C VAL A 92 -1.97 -0.46 9.63
N ALA A 93 -2.34 -0.87 8.42
CA ALA A 93 -2.22 -2.27 8.00
C ALA A 93 -0.75 -2.75 8.03
N LEU A 94 0.19 -1.92 7.57
CA LEU A 94 1.62 -2.20 7.66
C LEU A 94 2.10 -2.29 9.11
N THR A 95 1.63 -1.39 9.99
CA THR A 95 1.95 -1.40 11.42
C THR A 95 1.45 -2.65 12.11
N LEU A 96 0.23 -3.11 11.80
CA LEU A 96 -0.26 -4.38 12.32
C LEU A 96 0.63 -5.55 11.87
N ALA A 97 1.06 -5.57 10.60
CA ALA A 97 1.97 -6.60 10.10
C ALA A 97 3.38 -6.56 10.73
N ALA A 98 3.86 -5.36 11.08
CA ALA A 98 5.18 -5.16 11.67
C ALA A 98 5.21 -5.54 13.17
N PHE A 99 4.18 -5.13 13.93
CA PHE A 99 4.17 -5.24 15.39
C PHE A 99 3.34 -6.39 15.95
N VAL A 100 2.58 -7.11 15.12
CA VAL A 100 1.88 -8.34 15.51
C VAL A 100 2.46 -9.51 14.72
N PRO A 101 3.54 -10.15 15.22
CA PRO A 101 4.22 -11.23 14.51
C PRO A 101 3.31 -12.41 14.19
N GLY A 102 2.26 -12.63 14.98
CA GLY A 102 1.26 -13.66 14.72
C GLY A 102 0.48 -13.45 13.42
N LEU A 103 0.19 -12.20 13.05
CA LEU A 103 -0.57 -11.87 11.84
C LEU A 103 0.26 -12.11 10.58
N ARG A 104 1.50 -11.61 10.55
CA ARG A 104 2.46 -11.90 9.47
C ARG A 104 2.87 -13.37 9.44
N GLY A 105 3.05 -13.95 10.63
CA GLY A 105 3.48 -15.32 10.86
C GLY A 105 2.51 -16.38 10.33
N ILE A 106 1.20 -16.08 10.25
CA ILE A 106 0.24 -16.99 9.59
C ILE A 106 0.64 -17.21 8.14
N ILE A 107 1.14 -16.19 7.45
CA ILE A 107 1.45 -16.26 6.02
C ILE A 107 2.88 -16.71 5.80
N SER A 108 3.84 -16.15 6.54
CA SER A 108 5.24 -16.54 6.37
C SER A 108 5.51 -17.99 6.76
N LYS A 109 4.70 -18.60 7.63
CA LYS A 109 4.80 -20.02 8.01
C LYS A 109 4.06 -20.99 7.09
N LEU A 110 3.32 -20.51 6.09
CA LEU A 110 2.74 -21.39 5.05
C LEU A 110 3.82 -21.91 4.09
N PHE A 111 4.99 -21.27 4.07
CA PHE A 111 6.09 -21.63 3.19
C PHE A 111 7.03 -22.65 3.86
N PRO A 112 7.57 -23.61 3.08
CA PRO A 112 8.54 -24.56 3.60
C PRO A 112 9.82 -23.82 4.06
N PRO A 113 10.54 -24.36 5.06
CA PRO A 113 11.74 -23.73 5.63
C PRO A 113 12.91 -23.62 4.65
N THR A 114 12.79 -24.20 3.45
CA THR A 114 13.75 -24.08 2.35
C THR A 114 13.64 -22.76 1.58
N VAL A 115 12.57 -21.97 1.80
CA VAL A 115 12.40 -20.66 1.17
C VAL A 115 13.26 -19.61 1.88
N ASP A 116 13.88 -18.72 1.11
CA ASP A 116 14.69 -17.62 1.65
C ASP A 116 13.86 -16.80 2.67
N PRO A 117 14.37 -16.60 3.91
CA PRO A 117 13.68 -15.82 4.94
C PRO A 117 13.25 -14.42 4.49
N LYS A 118 14.03 -13.76 3.61
CA LYS A 118 13.69 -12.44 3.06
C LYS A 118 12.47 -12.51 2.15
N VAL A 119 12.31 -13.59 1.40
CA VAL A 119 11.15 -13.83 0.53
C VAL A 119 9.91 -14.11 1.38
N ALA A 120 10.03 -14.93 2.42
CA ALA A 120 8.92 -15.22 3.33
C ALA A 120 8.44 -13.95 4.08
N GLU A 121 9.37 -13.11 4.53
CA GLU A 121 9.07 -11.81 5.12
C GLU A 121 8.40 -10.87 4.11
N ALA A 122 8.93 -10.76 2.89
CA ALA A 122 8.36 -9.94 1.84
C ALA A 122 6.91 -10.33 1.51
N ILE A 123 6.62 -11.63 1.40
CA ILE A 123 5.26 -12.13 1.15
C ILE A 123 4.33 -11.78 2.31
N GLY A 124 4.80 -11.94 3.54
CA GLY A 124 4.03 -11.57 4.74
C GLY A 124 3.60 -10.11 4.71
N TYR A 125 4.53 -9.17 4.49
CA TYR A 125 4.19 -7.75 4.37
C TYR A 125 3.35 -7.44 3.12
N ALA A 126 3.64 -8.09 1.99
CA ALA A 126 2.94 -7.89 0.73
C ALA A 126 1.45 -8.20 0.85
N TYR A 127 1.09 -9.26 1.58
CA TYR A 127 -0.31 -9.58 1.84
C TYR A 127 -1.05 -8.47 2.58
N PHE A 128 -0.48 -7.97 3.69
CA PHE A 128 -1.12 -6.90 4.47
C PHE A 128 -1.19 -5.59 3.70
N LEU A 129 -0.16 -5.27 2.89
CA LEU A 129 -0.17 -4.09 2.03
C LEU A 129 -1.14 -4.22 0.85
N PHE A 130 -1.33 -5.42 0.31
CA PHE A 130 -2.34 -5.66 -0.72
C PHE A 130 -3.73 -5.31 -0.19
N TRP A 131 -4.14 -5.93 0.92
CA TRP A 131 -5.44 -5.68 1.53
C TRP A 131 -5.56 -4.26 2.08
N GLY A 132 -4.54 -3.74 2.75
CA GLY A 132 -4.48 -2.35 3.21
C GLY A 132 -4.64 -1.36 2.06
N GLY A 133 -4.01 -1.63 0.91
CA GLY A 133 -4.15 -0.88 -0.34
C GLY A 133 -5.56 -0.92 -0.89
N LEU A 134 -6.18 -2.11 -0.96
CA LEU A 134 -7.56 -2.26 -1.41
C LEU A 134 -8.52 -1.43 -0.53
N TYR A 135 -8.45 -1.58 0.79
CA TYR A 135 -9.37 -0.89 1.70
C TYR A 135 -9.09 0.61 1.80
N GLY A 136 -7.82 1.02 1.80
CA GLY A 136 -7.45 2.44 1.83
C GLY A 136 -7.88 3.18 0.56
N LEU A 137 -7.58 2.62 -0.61
CA LEU A 137 -7.90 3.24 -1.90
C LEU A 137 -9.38 3.22 -2.22
N SER A 138 -10.12 2.19 -1.79
CA SER A 138 -11.59 2.20 -1.93
C SER A 138 -12.23 3.26 -1.07
N ALA A 139 -11.87 3.35 0.22
CA ALA A 139 -12.38 4.37 1.13
C ALA A 139 -12.14 5.79 0.59
N GLY A 140 -10.89 6.10 0.23
CA GLY A 140 -10.54 7.40 -0.36
C GLY A 140 -11.14 7.63 -1.74
N GLY A 141 -11.27 6.58 -2.55
CA GLY A 141 -11.84 6.63 -3.90
C GLY A 141 -13.32 6.97 -3.90
N TYR A 142 -14.12 6.35 -3.02
CA TYR A 142 -15.54 6.69 -2.87
C TYR A 142 -15.73 8.15 -2.41
N MET A 143 -14.89 8.62 -1.49
CA MET A 143 -14.91 10.02 -1.04
C MET A 143 -14.46 11.00 -2.13
N ALA A 144 -13.54 10.60 -3.01
CA ALA A 144 -13.04 11.42 -4.12
C ALA A 144 -14.01 11.50 -5.31
N ALA A 145 -14.81 10.45 -5.50
CA ALA A 145 -15.85 10.42 -6.53
C ALA A 145 -17.05 11.32 -6.21
N TYR A 146 -17.15 11.81 -4.97
CA TYR A 146 -18.16 12.77 -4.59
C TYR A 146 -17.81 14.17 -5.12
N CYS A 147 -18.56 14.60 -6.14
CA CYS A 147 -18.39 15.88 -6.82
C CYS A 147 -18.96 17.08 -6.05
N GLY A 148 -19.01 17.01 -4.71
CA GLY A 148 -19.60 18.04 -3.84
C GLY A 148 -19.29 19.45 -4.35
N THR A 149 -20.35 20.27 -4.42
CA THR A 149 -20.38 21.59 -5.08
C THR A 149 -19.20 22.47 -4.75
#